data_AF-A0A7H0IEV7-F1
#
_entry.id   AF-A0A7H0IEV7-F1
#
_cell.length_a   1.000
_cell.length_b   1.000
_cell.length_c   1.000
_cell.angle_alpha   90.00
_cell.angle_beta   90.00
_cell.angle_gamma   90.00
#
_symmetry.space_group_name_H-M   'P 1'
#
loop_
_entity.id
_entity.type
_entity.pdbx_description
1 polymer ?
#
loop_
_entity_poly.entity_id
_entity_poly.type
_entity_poly.pdbx_seq_one_letter_code
_entity_poly.pdbx_strand_id
1 'polypeptide(L)'
;MDLTRYATASPKGLTRTTGTLAALTLGASLLAVPQALAADSPTTRQLLDQCGTRSVDLCEFHPQKYWTYTGPRHQVGSTAYNCGSQTNQHRIDWADTTGTTNSVGVSVTATAGFWKVYEVSVTATYGHSWEVSHTDTESNTLNIPAGSKGWIERGTSKQQAEGWYELHFPKRYYGHYIWYVNNYKSSGFNKDNPKAGYVNFKDAKMTAAERGAHC
;
A
#
# COMPACT_ATOMS: atom_id res chain seq x y z
N MET A 1 19.19 63.25 -17.35
CA MET A 1 19.01 64.22 -18.44
C MET A 1 18.34 63.49 -19.59
N ASP A 2 17.11 63.93 -19.89
CA ASP A 2 16.35 63.88 -21.15
C ASP A 2 16.25 62.55 -21.93
N LEU A 3 15.06 61.94 -22.06
CA LEU A 3 14.01 62.26 -23.06
C LEU A 3 14.58 62.14 -24.49
N THR A 4 14.05 61.34 -25.42
CA THR A 4 12.80 61.59 -26.18
C THR A 4 12.74 60.47 -27.26
N ARG A 5 11.66 59.69 -27.42
CA ARG A 5 10.60 59.74 -28.48
C ARG A 5 11.06 60.37 -29.84
N TYR A 6 10.61 60.02 -31.05
CA TYR A 6 9.32 59.60 -31.63
C TYR A 6 9.60 59.09 -33.07
N ALA A 7 8.98 58.00 -33.54
CA ALA A 7 7.93 57.93 -34.57
C ALA A 7 7.97 58.89 -35.79
N THR A 8 7.83 58.30 -36.98
CA THR A 8 7.34 58.91 -38.25
C THR A 8 6.59 57.79 -39.01
N ALA A 9 5.26 57.83 -39.18
CA ALA A 9 4.41 58.67 -40.04
C ALA A 9 4.23 58.14 -41.49
N SER A 10 3.00 57.69 -41.75
CA SER A 10 2.15 57.59 -42.98
C SER A 10 2.60 58.34 -44.26
N PRO A 11 2.13 58.01 -45.50
CA PRO A 11 0.69 58.10 -45.84
C PRO A 11 0.09 57.22 -46.97
N LYS A 12 -1.23 57.01 -46.81
CA LYS A 12 -2.36 57.04 -47.77
C LYS A 12 -2.13 56.84 -49.29
N GLY A 13 -2.93 55.92 -49.85
CA GLY A 13 -3.38 55.93 -51.25
C GLY A 13 -4.73 55.19 -51.36
N LEU A 14 -5.75 55.88 -51.87
CA LEU A 14 -7.16 55.48 -51.92
C LEU A 14 -7.55 55.24 -53.38
N THR A 15 -8.09 54.08 -53.74
CA THR A 15 -8.95 53.96 -54.92
C THR A 15 -9.91 52.77 -54.79
N ARG A 16 -11.20 53.09 -54.95
CA ARG A 16 -12.34 52.17 -55.00
C ARG A 16 -12.44 51.56 -56.40
N THR A 17 -12.65 50.25 -56.48
CA THR A 17 -13.51 49.62 -57.50
C THR A 17 -14.18 48.39 -56.91
N THR A 18 -15.50 48.42 -56.94
CA THR A 18 -16.46 47.39 -56.58
C THR A 18 -16.34 46.15 -57.47
N GLY A 19 -16.27 44.98 -56.85
CA GLY A 19 -16.48 43.68 -57.49
C GLY A 19 -16.97 42.70 -56.44
N THR A 20 -18.29 42.50 -56.39
CA THR A 20 -18.95 41.50 -55.55
C THR A 20 -18.68 40.09 -56.07
N LEU A 21 -17.92 39.31 -55.31
CA LEU A 21 -17.98 37.85 -55.32
C LEU A 21 -18.24 37.39 -53.88
N ALA A 22 -19.44 36.86 -53.67
CA ALA A 22 -19.83 36.22 -52.43
C ALA A 22 -19.08 34.90 -52.27
N ALA A 23 -18.33 34.76 -51.18
CA ALA A 23 -17.87 33.47 -50.67
C ALA A 23 -18.26 33.39 -49.18
N LEU A 24 -19.33 32.64 -48.91
CA LEU A 24 -19.72 32.22 -47.57
C LEU A 24 -18.66 31.25 -47.03
N THR A 25 -17.68 31.75 -46.27
CA THR A 25 -16.87 30.89 -45.40
C THR A 25 -17.42 30.96 -43.99
N LEU A 26 -18.20 29.96 -43.62
CA LEU A 26 -18.55 29.64 -42.23
C LEU A 26 -17.25 29.34 -41.46
N GLY A 27 -16.65 30.37 -40.87
CA GLY A 27 -15.57 30.21 -39.90
C GLY A 27 -16.14 29.70 -38.60
N ALA A 28 -16.24 28.37 -38.46
CA ALA A 28 -16.53 27.73 -37.19
C ALA A 28 -15.35 27.98 -36.24
N SER A 29 -15.51 28.95 -35.34
CA SER A 29 -14.64 29.11 -34.18
C SER A 29 -14.80 27.88 -33.28
N LEU A 30 -13.89 26.91 -33.42
CA LEU A 30 -13.71 25.81 -32.48
C LEU A 30 -13.25 26.41 -31.15
N LEU A 31 -14.20 26.61 -30.23
CA LEU A 31 -13.89 26.78 -28.82
C LEU A 31 -13.25 25.46 -28.35
N ALA A 32 -11.91 25.43 -28.27
CA ALA A 32 -11.19 24.41 -27.55
C ALA A 32 -11.51 24.58 -26.06
N VAL A 33 -12.58 23.93 -25.60
CA VAL A 33 -12.85 23.76 -24.18
C VAL A 33 -11.75 22.85 -23.65
N PRO A 34 -10.91 23.29 -22.68
CA PRO A 34 -9.97 22.38 -22.05
C PRO A 34 -10.80 21.30 -21.35
N GLN A 35 -10.78 20.08 -21.89
CA GLN A 35 -11.33 18.93 -21.19
C GLN A 35 -10.41 18.66 -20.00
N ALA A 36 -10.77 19.21 -18.85
CA ALA A 36 -10.30 18.70 -17.58
C ALA A 36 -10.72 17.22 -17.54
N LEU A 37 -9.76 16.32 -17.71
CA LEU A 37 -9.94 14.90 -17.41
C LEU A 37 -10.10 14.78 -15.89
N ALA A 38 -11.29 15.10 -15.40
CA ALA A 38 -11.74 14.65 -14.10
C ALA A 38 -11.76 13.11 -14.15
N ALA A 39 -11.25 12.44 -13.13
CA ALA A 39 -11.32 10.99 -13.07
C ALA A 39 -12.79 10.55 -13.08
N ASP A 40 -13.24 9.92 -14.18
CA ASP A 40 -14.63 9.48 -14.39
C ASP A 40 -15.06 8.35 -13.43
N SER A 41 -14.20 7.90 -12.51
CA SER A 41 -14.49 6.85 -11.53
C SER A 41 -13.65 7.00 -10.27
N PRO A 42 -14.20 6.64 -9.10
CA PRO A 42 -13.47 6.69 -7.83
C PRO A 42 -12.40 5.60 -7.81
N THR A 43 -11.29 5.89 -7.12
CA THR A 43 -10.30 4.86 -6.79
C THR A 43 -10.89 3.85 -5.80
N THR A 44 -10.32 2.64 -5.77
CA THR A 44 -10.72 1.62 -4.78
C THR A 44 -10.65 2.14 -3.35
N ARG A 45 -9.61 2.92 -3.02
CA ARG A 45 -9.47 3.55 -1.71
C ARG A 45 -10.63 4.49 -1.42
N GLN A 46 -10.96 5.39 -2.36
CA GLN A 46 -12.09 6.32 -2.20
C GLN A 46 -13.44 5.61 -2.01
N LEU A 47 -13.62 4.41 -2.57
CA LEU A 47 -14.80 3.58 -2.34
C LEU A 47 -14.79 2.97 -0.93
N LEU A 48 -13.71 2.26 -0.57
CA LEU A 48 -13.61 1.59 0.73
C LEU A 48 -13.61 2.57 1.92
N ASP A 49 -13.09 3.78 1.73
CA ASP A 49 -13.14 4.85 2.73
C ASP A 49 -14.59 5.29 3.05
N GLN A 50 -15.57 4.96 2.20
CA GLN A 50 -16.99 5.22 2.49
C GLN A 50 -17.62 4.18 3.43
N CYS A 51 -17.03 3.00 3.56
CA CYS A 51 -17.54 1.97 4.46
C CYS A 51 -17.46 2.45 5.93
N GLY A 52 -18.56 2.29 6.66
CA GLY A 52 -18.69 2.78 8.05
C GLY A 52 -19.00 4.28 8.16
N THR A 53 -19.17 4.98 7.04
CA THR A 53 -19.72 6.34 7.01
C THR A 53 -21.23 6.30 6.76
N ARG A 54 -21.90 7.45 6.86
CA ARG A 54 -23.33 7.59 6.49
C ARG A 54 -23.55 7.72 4.97
N SER A 55 -22.48 7.72 4.17
CA SER A 55 -22.57 7.85 2.71
C SER A 55 -23.05 6.58 2.03
N VAL A 56 -22.93 5.42 2.68
CA VAL A 56 -23.37 4.12 2.20
C VAL A 56 -24.41 3.56 3.16
N ASP A 57 -25.41 2.87 2.63
CA ASP A 57 -26.38 2.08 3.40
C ASP A 57 -25.98 0.60 3.47
N LEU A 58 -25.17 0.13 2.51
CA LEU A 58 -24.53 -1.19 2.52
C LEU A 58 -23.02 -1.07 2.27
N CYS A 59 -22.23 -1.75 3.09
CA CYS A 59 -20.87 -2.15 2.74
C CYS A 59 -20.64 -3.56 3.25
N GLU A 60 -20.50 -4.50 2.32
CA GLU A 60 -20.29 -5.92 2.62
C GLU A 60 -19.03 -6.42 1.95
N PHE A 61 -18.29 -7.28 2.64
CA PHE A 61 -17.22 -8.06 2.06
C PHE A 61 -17.72 -9.49 1.84
N HIS A 62 -17.53 -9.98 0.63
CA HIS A 62 -17.91 -11.32 0.17
C HIS A 62 -16.64 -12.17 0.01
N PRO A 63 -16.26 -12.99 1.01
CA PRO A 63 -15.06 -13.81 0.95
C PRO A 63 -15.23 -14.94 -0.07
N GLN A 64 -14.17 -15.23 -0.82
CA GLN A 64 -14.17 -16.27 -1.85
C GLN A 64 -13.11 -17.34 -1.63
N LYS A 65 -11.94 -16.96 -1.11
CA LYS A 65 -10.84 -17.89 -0.84
C LYS A 65 -10.16 -17.55 0.47
N TYR A 66 -9.64 -18.59 1.12
CA TYR A 66 -8.84 -18.49 2.33
C TYR A 66 -7.73 -19.53 2.32
N TRP A 67 -6.54 -19.15 2.78
CA TRP A 67 -5.43 -20.07 2.99
C TRP A 67 -4.42 -19.53 4.00
N THR A 68 -3.56 -20.42 4.49
CA THR A 68 -2.47 -20.09 5.40
C THR A 68 -1.13 -20.39 4.74
N TYR A 69 -0.08 -19.71 5.19
CA TYR A 69 1.27 -19.87 4.67
C TYR A 69 2.31 -19.34 5.66
N THR A 70 3.58 -19.69 5.46
CA THR A 70 4.69 -19.11 6.21
C THR A 70 5.22 -17.88 5.48
N GLY A 71 5.31 -16.75 6.16
CA GLY A 71 5.89 -15.51 5.65
C GLY A 71 7.36 -15.64 5.27
N PRO A 72 7.91 -14.64 4.57
CA PRO A 72 9.30 -14.65 4.15
C PRO A 72 10.24 -14.69 5.35
N ARG A 73 11.35 -15.41 5.16
CA ARG A 73 12.45 -15.47 6.12
C ARG A 73 13.06 -14.08 6.29
N HIS A 74 13.23 -13.65 7.53
CA HIS A 74 13.96 -12.43 7.87
C HIS A 74 14.69 -12.59 9.20
N GLN A 75 15.71 -11.77 9.43
CA GLN A 75 16.42 -11.77 10.71
C GLN A 75 15.60 -11.02 11.76
N VAL A 76 15.55 -11.57 12.97
CA VAL A 76 15.01 -10.91 14.16
C VAL A 76 16.12 -10.73 15.20
N GLY A 77 16.06 -9.62 15.93
CA GLY A 77 17.10 -9.27 16.89
C GLY A 77 18.45 -8.94 16.24
N SER A 78 19.45 -8.71 17.09
CA SER A 78 20.82 -8.42 16.67
C SER A 78 21.59 -9.68 16.29
N THR A 79 22.56 -9.54 15.39
CA THR A 79 23.63 -10.53 15.22
C THR A 79 24.58 -10.46 16.42
N ALA A 80 24.88 -11.60 17.04
CA ALA A 80 25.86 -11.72 18.10
C ALA A 80 27.19 -12.24 17.54
N TYR A 81 28.30 -11.71 18.04
CA TYR A 81 29.66 -12.03 17.58
C TYR A 81 30.46 -12.64 18.72
N ASN A 82 31.08 -13.79 18.47
CA ASN A 82 31.95 -14.43 19.44
C ASN A 82 33.42 -14.26 19.05
N CYS A 83 34.02 -13.21 19.61
CA CYS A 83 35.44 -12.88 19.45
C CYS A 83 36.38 -13.73 20.32
N GLY A 84 35.82 -14.57 21.19
CA GLY A 84 36.59 -15.46 22.05
C GLY A 84 37.15 -16.68 21.33
N SER A 85 37.95 -17.44 22.08
CA SER A 85 38.56 -18.70 21.64
C SER A 85 37.73 -19.95 21.97
N GLN A 86 36.62 -19.80 22.69
CA GLN A 86 35.69 -20.87 23.08
C GLN A 86 34.29 -20.62 22.53
N THR A 87 33.45 -21.65 22.47
CA THR A 87 32.01 -21.48 22.20
C THR A 87 31.36 -20.76 23.38
N ASN A 88 30.69 -19.64 23.12
CA ASN A 88 30.04 -18.82 24.14
C ASN A 88 28.53 -18.79 23.94
N GLN A 89 27.80 -18.64 25.05
CA GLN A 89 26.36 -18.40 25.04
C GLN A 89 26.05 -16.92 24.86
N HIS A 90 25.20 -16.62 23.90
CA HIS A 90 24.70 -15.27 23.65
C HIS A 90 23.18 -15.27 23.72
N ARG A 91 22.63 -14.44 24.59
CA ARG A 91 21.19 -14.15 24.62
C ARG A 91 20.87 -13.08 23.58
N ILE A 92 19.88 -13.34 22.75
CA ILE A 92 19.33 -12.40 21.79
C ILE A 92 17.85 -12.18 22.17
N ASP A 93 17.55 -10.96 22.60
CA ASP A 93 16.19 -10.50 22.81
C ASP A 93 15.68 -9.83 21.53
N TRP A 94 14.46 -10.14 21.12
CA TRP A 94 13.88 -9.57 19.90
C TRP A 94 12.37 -9.36 20.03
N ALA A 95 11.88 -8.39 19.26
CA ALA A 95 10.47 -8.18 19.01
C ALA A 95 10.26 -8.10 17.49
N ASP A 96 9.20 -8.73 17.00
CA ASP A 96 8.83 -8.73 15.58
C ASP A 96 7.34 -8.45 15.44
N THR A 97 6.98 -7.44 14.65
CA THR A 97 5.60 -7.02 14.43
C THR A 97 5.16 -7.39 13.02
N THR A 98 4.19 -8.31 12.93
CA THR A 98 3.54 -8.66 11.68
C THR A 98 2.25 -7.85 11.52
N GLY A 99 2.27 -6.91 10.58
CA GLY A 99 1.10 -6.13 10.18
C GLY A 99 0.27 -6.80 9.09
N THR A 100 -0.99 -6.40 9.01
CA THR A 100 -1.84 -6.73 7.86
C THR A 100 -1.43 -5.92 6.63
N THR A 101 -1.41 -6.58 5.48
CA THR A 101 -1.19 -5.98 4.15
C THR A 101 -2.39 -6.26 3.25
N ASN A 102 -2.71 -5.37 2.31
CA ASN A 102 -3.81 -5.56 1.36
C ASN A 102 -3.48 -5.11 -0.07
N SER A 103 -4.34 -5.47 -1.03
CA SER A 103 -4.19 -5.13 -2.45
C SER A 103 -4.49 -3.67 -2.80
N VAL A 104 -4.99 -2.88 -1.86
CA VAL A 104 -5.45 -1.49 -2.12
C VAL A 104 -4.45 -0.44 -1.63
N GLY A 105 -3.32 -0.86 -1.09
CA GLY A 105 -2.26 0.03 -0.58
C GLY A 105 -2.73 0.93 0.58
N VAL A 106 -3.86 0.59 1.20
CA VAL A 106 -4.40 1.33 2.34
C VAL A 106 -3.72 0.81 3.59
N SER A 107 -3.08 1.70 4.34
CA SER A 107 -2.68 1.43 5.71
C SER A 107 -3.93 1.02 6.49
N VAL A 108 -4.03 -0.26 6.84
CA VAL A 108 -5.18 -0.78 7.58
C VAL A 108 -5.08 -0.28 9.00
N THR A 109 -5.91 0.69 9.35
CA THR A 109 -6.16 1.04 10.75
C THR A 109 -7.32 0.19 11.24
N ALA A 110 -7.20 -0.40 12.44
CA ALA A 110 -8.25 -1.19 13.09
C ALA A 110 -9.62 -0.46 13.17
N THR A 111 -9.59 0.87 13.08
CA THR A 111 -10.75 1.76 13.20
C THR A 111 -11.45 2.06 11.86
N ALA A 112 -10.93 1.60 10.72
CA ALA A 112 -11.56 1.85 9.43
C ALA A 112 -12.81 0.96 9.24
N GLY A 113 -13.92 1.54 8.80
CA GLY A 113 -15.19 0.81 8.69
C GLY A 113 -15.14 -0.39 7.75
N PHE A 114 -14.46 -0.27 6.60
CA PHE A 114 -14.28 -1.41 5.67
C PHE A 114 -13.52 -2.58 6.30
N TRP A 115 -12.62 -2.28 7.24
CA TRP A 115 -11.80 -3.28 7.91
C TRP A 115 -12.62 -4.10 8.91
N LYS A 116 -13.49 -3.43 9.67
CA LYS A 116 -14.42 -4.14 10.57
C LYS A 116 -15.36 -5.07 9.78
N VAL A 117 -15.84 -4.62 8.62
CA VAL A 117 -16.64 -5.45 7.70
C VAL A 117 -15.82 -6.66 7.23
N TYR A 118 -14.56 -6.46 6.83
CA TYR A 118 -13.67 -7.55 6.43
C TYR A 118 -13.51 -8.61 7.52
N GLU A 119 -13.13 -8.19 8.72
CA GLU A 119 -12.87 -9.07 9.86
C GLU A 119 -14.11 -9.90 10.21
N VAL A 120 -15.28 -9.25 10.30
CA VAL A 120 -16.54 -9.91 10.58
C VAL A 120 -16.88 -10.92 9.48
N SER A 121 -16.77 -10.54 8.20
CA SER A 121 -17.07 -11.45 7.09
C SER A 121 -16.14 -12.66 7.06
N VAL A 122 -14.82 -12.46 7.22
CA VAL A 122 -13.85 -13.57 7.25
C VAL A 122 -14.10 -14.50 8.44
N THR A 123 -14.36 -13.93 9.62
CA THR A 123 -14.70 -14.70 10.82
C THR A 123 -15.99 -15.49 10.63
N ALA A 124 -17.04 -14.86 10.09
CA ALA A 124 -18.33 -15.51 9.89
C ALA A 124 -18.28 -16.61 8.82
N THR A 125 -17.52 -16.41 7.74
CA THR A 125 -17.43 -17.38 6.63
C THR A 125 -16.49 -18.54 6.92
N TYR A 126 -15.32 -18.29 7.52
CA TYR A 126 -14.28 -19.31 7.70
C TYR A 126 -14.04 -19.71 9.15
N GLY A 127 -14.62 -19.03 10.13
CA GLY A 127 -14.37 -19.28 11.54
C GLY A 127 -12.99 -18.82 12.01
N HIS A 128 -12.29 -18.02 11.22
CA HIS A 128 -10.92 -17.58 11.48
C HIS A 128 -10.87 -16.14 11.96
N SER A 129 -10.15 -15.93 13.08
CA SER A 129 -9.96 -14.60 13.65
C SER A 129 -8.91 -13.80 12.87
N TRP A 130 -9.10 -12.48 12.75
CA TRP A 130 -8.17 -11.64 12.01
C TRP A 130 -7.63 -10.49 12.86
N GLU A 131 -6.30 -10.38 12.93
CA GLU A 131 -5.63 -9.30 13.62
C GLU A 131 -4.94 -8.34 12.64
N VAL A 132 -5.13 -7.04 12.89
CA VAL A 132 -4.56 -5.98 12.07
C VAL A 132 -3.04 -5.90 12.23
N SER A 133 -2.56 -6.25 13.42
CA SER A 133 -1.15 -6.32 13.76
C SER A 133 -0.99 -7.26 14.95
N HIS A 134 0.09 -8.04 14.94
CA HIS A 134 0.52 -8.88 16.05
C HIS A 134 2.01 -8.66 16.30
N THR A 135 2.43 -8.63 17.56
CA THR A 135 3.85 -8.51 17.94
C THR A 135 4.25 -9.68 18.80
N ASP A 136 5.26 -10.42 18.34
CA ASP A 136 5.93 -11.43 19.14
C ASP A 136 7.12 -10.79 19.85
N THR A 137 7.38 -11.21 21.08
CA THR A 137 8.56 -10.80 21.85
C THR A 137 9.15 -12.05 22.50
N GLU A 138 10.40 -12.35 22.17
CA GLU A 138 11.09 -13.54 22.68
C GLU A 138 12.53 -13.23 23.08
N SER A 139 13.07 -14.13 23.89
CA SER A 139 14.47 -14.17 24.30
C SER A 139 14.99 -15.56 24.00
N ASN A 140 16.01 -15.68 23.15
CA ASN A 140 16.63 -16.97 22.87
C ASN A 140 18.14 -16.94 23.11
N THR A 141 18.69 -18.08 23.54
CA THR A 141 20.12 -18.25 23.78
C THR A 141 20.75 -19.09 22.68
N LEU A 142 21.80 -18.57 22.05
CA LEU A 142 22.58 -19.24 21.01
C LEU A 142 23.94 -19.64 21.56
N ASN A 143 24.38 -20.86 21.26
CA ASN A 143 25.76 -21.28 21.47
C ASN A 143 26.57 -20.96 20.20
N ILE A 144 27.38 -19.92 20.22
CA ILE A 144 28.11 -19.44 19.05
C ILE A 144 29.56 -19.91 19.14
N PRO A 145 30.09 -20.67 18.16
CA PRO A 145 31.47 -21.13 18.17
C PRO A 145 32.49 -19.97 18.17
N ALA A 146 33.71 -20.27 18.61
CA ALA A 146 34.83 -19.33 18.55
C ALA A 146 35.04 -18.78 17.13
N GLY A 147 35.21 -17.46 17.02
CA GLY A 147 35.43 -16.78 15.74
C GLY A 147 34.23 -16.82 14.80
N SER A 148 33.03 -17.09 15.31
CA SER A 148 31.77 -17.10 14.54
C SER A 148 30.82 -15.98 14.99
N LYS A 149 29.85 -15.68 14.14
CA LYS A 149 28.67 -14.88 14.44
C LYS A 149 27.44 -15.76 14.45
N GLY A 150 26.41 -15.36 15.19
CA GLY A 150 25.13 -16.04 15.26
C GLY A 150 23.97 -15.04 15.18
N TRP A 151 22.86 -15.46 14.60
CA TRP A 151 21.66 -14.65 14.45
C TRP A 151 20.41 -15.55 14.45
N ILE A 152 19.24 -14.92 14.59
CA ILE A 152 17.96 -15.62 14.59
C ILE A 152 17.22 -15.26 13.31
N GLU A 153 16.69 -16.27 12.62
CA GLU A 153 15.83 -16.09 11.46
C GLU A 153 14.42 -16.56 11.77
N ARG A 154 13.44 -15.77 11.33
CA ARG A 154 12.03 -16.04 11.54
C ARG A 154 11.28 -16.12 10.22
N GLY A 155 10.36 -17.08 10.14
CA GLY A 155 9.28 -17.08 9.16
C GLY A 155 7.95 -17.08 9.90
N THR A 156 7.16 -16.00 9.77
CA THR A 156 5.94 -15.83 10.57
C THR A 156 4.78 -16.68 10.04
N SER A 157 3.95 -17.25 10.92
CA SER A 157 2.69 -17.86 10.50
C SER A 157 1.73 -16.79 9.98
N LYS A 158 1.28 -16.90 8.73
CA LYS A 158 0.40 -15.95 8.07
C LYS A 158 -0.88 -16.60 7.56
N GLN A 159 -1.92 -15.79 7.46
CA GLN A 159 -3.19 -16.12 6.83
C GLN A 159 -3.49 -15.11 5.71
N GLN A 160 -4.31 -15.53 4.75
CA GLN A 160 -4.73 -14.71 3.62
C GLN A 160 -6.17 -15.02 3.24
N ALA A 161 -6.97 -13.98 2.96
CA ALA A 161 -8.29 -14.11 2.37
C ALA A 161 -8.43 -13.19 1.16
N GLU A 162 -9.16 -13.68 0.16
CA GLU A 162 -9.48 -12.99 -1.09
C GLU A 162 -11.00 -12.96 -1.28
N GLY A 163 -11.50 -11.85 -1.81
CA GLY A 163 -12.91 -11.67 -2.11
C GLY A 163 -13.18 -10.34 -2.79
N TRP A 164 -14.37 -9.81 -2.60
CA TRP A 164 -14.79 -8.53 -3.17
C TRP A 164 -15.71 -7.77 -2.24
N TYR A 165 -15.77 -6.45 -2.38
CA TYR A 165 -16.73 -5.61 -1.66
C TYR A 165 -17.92 -5.21 -2.52
N GLU A 166 -19.07 -5.13 -1.89
CA GLU A 166 -20.29 -4.51 -2.39
C GLU A 166 -20.56 -3.24 -1.59
N LEU A 167 -20.82 -2.13 -2.29
CA LEU A 167 -21.21 -0.87 -1.65
C LEU A 167 -22.48 -0.35 -2.29
N HIS A 168 -23.49 -0.05 -1.47
CA HIS A 168 -24.70 0.65 -1.93
C HIS A 168 -24.68 2.06 -1.37
N PHE A 169 -25.04 3.01 -2.21
CA PHE A 169 -25.15 4.41 -1.87
C PHE A 169 -26.61 4.85 -2.03
N PRO A 170 -27.21 5.55 -1.05
CA PRO A 170 -28.56 6.08 -1.18
C PRO A 170 -28.67 7.22 -2.21
N LYS A 171 -27.52 7.84 -2.56
CA LYS A 171 -27.39 8.85 -3.61
C LYS A 171 -26.25 8.45 -4.54
N ARG A 172 -26.36 8.80 -5.83
CA ARG A 172 -25.30 8.48 -6.80
C ARG A 172 -23.94 9.00 -6.35
N TYR A 173 -22.98 8.09 -6.19
CA TYR A 173 -21.57 8.39 -5.96
C TYR A 173 -20.83 8.15 -7.27
N TYR A 174 -20.23 9.19 -7.84
CA TYR A 174 -19.64 9.15 -9.18
C TYR A 174 -20.62 8.59 -10.25
N GLY A 175 -21.90 8.95 -10.16
CA GLY A 175 -22.93 8.54 -11.13
C GLY A 175 -23.58 7.16 -10.89
N HIS A 176 -23.08 6.37 -9.95
CA HIS A 176 -23.58 5.02 -9.67
C HIS A 176 -24.15 4.90 -8.25
N TYR A 177 -25.17 4.05 -8.09
CA TYR A 177 -25.74 3.70 -6.77
C TYR A 177 -25.03 2.50 -6.15
N ILE A 178 -24.51 1.58 -6.96
CA ILE A 178 -23.88 0.34 -6.51
C ILE A 178 -22.47 0.28 -7.08
N TRP A 179 -21.50 -0.06 -6.22
CA TRP A 179 -20.11 -0.24 -6.57
C TRP A 179 -19.60 -1.60 -6.11
N TYR A 180 -18.73 -2.19 -6.92
CA TYR A 180 -18.04 -3.44 -6.61
C TYR A 180 -16.52 -3.23 -6.61
N VAL A 181 -15.86 -3.65 -5.53
CA VAL A 181 -14.40 -3.71 -5.46
C VAL A 181 -13.97 -5.16 -5.58
N ASN A 182 -13.58 -5.56 -6.78
CA ASN A 182 -13.19 -6.93 -7.07
C ASN A 182 -11.73 -7.22 -6.69
N ASN A 183 -11.42 -8.51 -6.46
CA ASN A 183 -10.07 -9.02 -6.20
C ASN A 183 -9.37 -8.35 -5.00
N TYR A 184 -10.15 -8.00 -3.97
CA TYR A 184 -9.58 -7.53 -2.72
C TYR A 184 -8.87 -8.70 -2.03
N LYS A 185 -7.61 -8.50 -1.69
CA LYS A 185 -6.77 -9.47 -0.99
C LYS A 185 -6.21 -8.82 0.25
N SER A 186 -6.23 -9.54 1.36
CA SER A 186 -5.58 -9.12 2.59
C SER A 186 -4.87 -10.29 3.24
N SER A 187 -3.72 -10.03 3.84
CA SER A 187 -2.93 -11.01 4.58
C SER A 187 -2.50 -10.44 5.92
N GLY A 188 -2.58 -11.26 6.97
CA GLY A 188 -2.20 -10.90 8.32
C GLY A 188 -1.55 -12.06 9.07
N PHE A 189 -1.30 -11.85 10.36
CA PHE A 189 -0.82 -12.89 11.27
C PHE A 189 -1.87 -13.98 11.46
N ASN A 190 -1.47 -15.24 11.43
CA ASN A 190 -2.36 -16.37 11.69
C ASN A 190 -2.41 -16.69 13.18
N LYS A 191 -3.38 -16.07 13.87
CA LYS A 191 -3.62 -16.25 15.31
C LYS A 191 -4.09 -17.66 15.65
N ASP A 192 -4.81 -18.32 14.74
CA ASP A 192 -5.41 -19.62 15.01
C ASP A 192 -4.37 -20.75 14.96
N ASN A 193 -3.27 -20.57 14.22
CA ASN A 193 -2.12 -21.47 14.22
C ASN A 193 -0.79 -20.71 14.19
N PRO A 194 -0.38 -20.08 15.30
CA PRO A 194 0.84 -19.27 15.35
C PRO A 194 2.12 -20.12 15.17
N LYS A 195 2.02 -21.43 15.44
CA LYS A 195 3.13 -22.40 15.35
C LYS A 195 3.44 -22.88 13.92
N ALA A 196 2.65 -22.51 12.91
CA ALA A 196 2.95 -22.83 11.51
C ALA A 196 4.08 -21.94 10.91
N GLY A 197 4.64 -21.03 11.71
CA GLY A 197 5.90 -20.35 11.43
C GLY A 197 7.10 -21.13 11.98
N TYR A 198 8.28 -20.49 11.96
CA TYR A 198 9.50 -21.03 12.55
C TYR A 198 10.40 -19.93 13.10
N VAL A 199 11.26 -20.33 14.04
CA VAL A 199 12.40 -19.57 14.55
C VAL A 199 13.62 -20.48 14.43
N ASN A 200 14.60 -20.06 13.64
CA ASN A 200 15.83 -20.79 13.37
C ASN A 200 17.02 -20.06 13.96
N PHE A 201 17.86 -20.82 14.65
CA PHE A 201 19.17 -20.35 15.11
C PHE A 201 20.19 -20.58 14.00
N LYS A 202 20.93 -19.52 13.67
CA LYS A 202 21.93 -19.53 12.60
C LYS A 202 23.28 -19.12 13.15
N ASP A 203 24.31 -19.67 12.56
CA ASP A 203 25.68 -19.24 12.77
C ASP A 203 26.49 -19.32 11.47
N ALA A 204 27.56 -18.53 11.42
CA ALA A 204 28.56 -18.58 10.37
C ALA A 204 29.91 -18.10 10.89
N LYS A 205 30.99 -18.54 10.26
CA LYS A 205 32.32 -17.98 10.55
C LYS A 205 32.35 -16.50 10.21
N MET A 206 32.97 -15.71 11.08
CA MET A 206 33.18 -14.29 10.82
C MET A 206 34.20 -14.13 9.68
N THR A 207 33.91 -13.20 8.79
CA THR A 207 34.87 -12.71 7.81
C THR A 207 36.01 -11.93 8.50
N ALA A 208 37.12 -11.69 7.79
CA ALA A 208 38.19 -10.84 8.31
C ALA A 208 37.71 -9.42 8.61
N ALA A 209 36.85 -8.86 7.75
CA ALA A 209 36.27 -7.53 7.94
C ALA A 209 35.38 -7.48 9.19
N GLU A 210 34.51 -8.48 9.40
CA GLU A 210 33.66 -8.54 10.60
C GLU A 210 34.48 -8.69 11.87
N ARG A 211 35.55 -9.52 11.86
CA ARG A 211 36.46 -9.60 13.00
C ARG A 211 37.13 -8.26 13.29
N GLY A 212 37.63 -7.57 12.26
CA GLY A 212 38.25 -6.25 12.43
C GLY A 212 37.28 -5.17 12.91
N ALA A 213 35.98 -5.30 12.61
CA ALA A 213 34.96 -4.34 13.01
C ALA A 213 34.38 -4.61 14.41
N HIS A 214 34.43 -5.85 14.90
CA HIS A 214 33.66 -6.27 16.08
C HIS A 214 34.47 -6.90 17.23
N CYS A 215 35.79 -7.15 17.09
CA CYS A 215 36.58 -7.94 18.07
C CYS A 215 37.79 -7.26 18.76
#